data_AF-A0A9N9EGN5-F1
#
_entry.id   AF-A0A9N9EGN5-F1
#
_cell.length_a   1.000
_cell.length_b   1.000
_cell.length_c   1.000
_cell.angle_alpha   90.00
_cell.angle_beta   90.00
_cell.angle_gamma   90.00
#
_symmetry.space_group_name_H-M   'P 1'
#
loop_
_entity.id
_entity.type
_entity.pdbx_description
1 polymer ?
#
loop_
_entity_poly.entity_id
_entity_poly.type
_entity_poly.pdbx_seq_one_letter_code
_entity_poly.pdbx_strand_id
1 'polypeptide(L)'
;MSTSSSPDSRSKSQKKRGKINIVACDRCKRDKKRCDGNYLTQKTCEYCQNHNEICVYSEPNFLRISRILNAAAKNAAAEERESDDREKLQKQLIEYENTINKLSSQLEIKSKTDQSNTLNSIEKLYISLFANSQISIEQTMILKKLCEITHAPINLNVYGNEIRNKLSILETDTVTDEEKRQ
;
A
#
# COMPACT_ATOMS: atom_id res chain seq x y z
N MET A 1 -12.86 -97.79 -53.15
CA MET A 1 -13.55 -96.52 -53.42
C MET A 1 -13.80 -95.82 -52.09
N SER A 2 -13.42 -94.55 -52.04
CA SER A 2 -13.96 -93.46 -51.22
C SER A 2 -13.88 -93.52 -49.68
N THR A 3 -12.94 -92.73 -49.16
CA THR A 3 -12.96 -92.04 -47.87
C THR A 3 -13.89 -90.83 -47.89
N SER A 4 -14.48 -90.45 -46.74
CA SER A 4 -14.60 -89.07 -46.20
C SER A 4 -15.54 -89.10 -44.99
N SER A 5 -15.21 -88.70 -43.75
CA SER A 5 -14.49 -87.56 -43.16
C SER A 5 -15.30 -86.27 -43.02
N SER A 6 -15.68 -85.98 -41.78
CA SER A 6 -15.91 -84.67 -41.16
C SER A 6 -15.44 -84.79 -39.69
N PRO A 7 -15.02 -83.73 -38.97
CA PRO A 7 -15.52 -82.37 -39.10
C PRO A 7 -14.49 -81.21 -39.08
N ASP A 8 -15.05 -80.06 -39.48
CA ASP A 8 -14.61 -78.67 -39.42
C ASP A 8 -13.55 -78.27 -38.38
N SER A 9 -12.43 -77.74 -38.88
CA SER A 9 -11.54 -76.84 -38.14
C SER A 9 -11.71 -75.40 -38.63
N ARG A 10 -12.57 -74.63 -37.95
CA ARG A 10 -12.68 -73.18 -38.17
C ARG A 10 -11.40 -72.48 -37.72
N SER A 11 -10.57 -72.11 -38.69
CA SER A 11 -9.38 -71.28 -38.47
C SER A 11 -9.81 -69.88 -38.00
N LYS A 12 -9.50 -69.55 -36.75
CA LYS A 12 -9.69 -68.20 -36.20
C LYS A 12 -8.61 -67.29 -36.81
N SER A 13 -8.96 -66.58 -37.87
CA SER A 13 -8.16 -65.49 -38.44
C SER A 13 -7.82 -64.48 -37.33
N GLN A 14 -6.54 -64.32 -37.01
CA GLN A 14 -6.05 -63.32 -36.07
C GLN A 14 -6.19 -61.92 -36.70
N LYS A 15 -7.36 -61.30 -36.53
CA LYS A 15 -7.56 -59.89 -36.89
C LYS A 15 -6.60 -59.03 -36.06
N LYS A 16 -5.62 -58.40 -36.72
CA LYS A 16 -4.73 -57.41 -36.10
C LYS A 16 -5.57 -56.35 -35.40
N ARG A 17 -5.31 -56.16 -34.11
CA ARG A 17 -6.17 -55.41 -33.19
C ARG A 17 -5.94 -53.90 -33.35
N GLY A 18 -7.02 -53.13 -33.38
CA GLY A 18 -6.95 -51.66 -33.45
C GLY A 18 -6.28 -51.04 -32.21
N LYS A 19 -5.74 -49.83 -32.38
CA LYS A 19 -5.11 -49.02 -31.31
C LYS A 19 -6.06 -48.92 -30.10
N ILE A 20 -5.53 -49.14 -28.90
CA ILE A 20 -6.31 -49.01 -27.65
C ILE A 20 -6.71 -47.53 -27.48
N ASN A 21 -7.99 -47.28 -27.20
CA ASN A 21 -8.48 -45.94 -26.91
C ASN A 21 -7.80 -45.40 -25.64
N ILE A 22 -7.22 -44.19 -25.72
CA ILE A 22 -6.56 -43.49 -24.60
C ILE A 22 -7.51 -43.31 -23.41
N VAL A 23 -8.81 -43.25 -23.68
CA VAL A 23 -9.92 -43.01 -22.74
C VAL A 23 -10.51 -44.32 -22.17
N ALA A 24 -9.90 -45.47 -22.45
CA ALA A 24 -10.34 -46.74 -21.88
C ALA A 24 -10.15 -46.81 -20.35
N CYS A 25 -10.99 -47.60 -19.67
CA CYS A 25 -10.80 -47.90 -18.25
C CYS A 25 -9.49 -48.67 -18.02
N ASP A 26 -8.99 -48.63 -16.79
CA ASP A 26 -7.67 -49.16 -16.43
C ASP A 26 -7.58 -50.67 -16.67
N ARG A 27 -8.69 -51.38 -16.46
CA ARG A 27 -8.78 -52.82 -16.73
C ARG A 27 -8.73 -53.12 -18.21
N CYS A 28 -9.52 -52.43 -19.04
CA CYS A 28 -9.47 -52.62 -20.49
C CYS A 28 -8.11 -52.21 -21.08
N LYS A 29 -7.42 -51.24 -20.49
CA LYS A 29 -6.02 -50.90 -20.81
C LYS A 29 -5.08 -52.06 -20.46
N ARG A 30 -5.16 -52.60 -19.24
CA ARG A 30 -4.34 -53.71 -18.73
C ARG A 30 -4.54 -54.99 -19.54
N ASP A 31 -5.80 -55.41 -19.69
CA ASP A 31 -6.19 -56.65 -20.36
C ASP A 31 -6.13 -56.53 -21.89
N LYS A 32 -5.82 -55.33 -22.38
CA LYS A 32 -5.86 -54.97 -23.80
C LYS A 32 -7.19 -55.48 -24.37
N LYS A 33 -8.31 -55.00 -23.83
CA LYS A 33 -9.69 -55.25 -24.30
C LYS A 33 -10.30 -53.97 -24.86
N ARG A 34 -11.38 -54.09 -25.64
CA ARG A 34 -12.08 -52.91 -26.17
C ARG A 34 -12.85 -52.34 -25.00
N CYS A 35 -12.76 -51.03 -24.79
CA CYS A 35 -13.54 -50.34 -23.77
C CYS A 35 -14.63 -49.53 -24.46
N ASP A 36 -15.87 -49.85 -24.13
CA ASP A 36 -17.11 -49.17 -24.55
C ASP A 36 -17.62 -48.18 -23.49
N GLY A 37 -17.06 -48.20 -22.27
CA GLY A 37 -17.41 -47.24 -21.21
C GLY A 37 -16.84 -45.84 -21.43
N ASN A 38 -17.35 -44.87 -20.68
CA ASN A 38 -17.11 -43.44 -20.88
C ASN A 38 -16.41 -42.80 -19.67
N TYR A 39 -15.24 -42.21 -19.90
CA TYR A 39 -14.45 -41.49 -18.89
C TYR A 39 -15.19 -40.28 -18.28
N LEU A 40 -15.84 -39.46 -19.12
CA LEU A 40 -16.46 -38.21 -18.67
C LEU A 40 -17.63 -38.43 -17.73
N THR A 41 -18.40 -39.49 -17.97
CA THR A 41 -19.58 -39.84 -17.16
C THR A 41 -19.29 -40.96 -16.16
N GLN A 42 -18.03 -41.42 -16.08
CA GLN A 42 -17.62 -42.62 -15.34
C GLN A 42 -18.52 -43.84 -15.59
N LYS A 43 -19.06 -43.98 -16.81
CA LYS A 43 -19.95 -45.09 -17.14
C LYS A 43 -19.15 -46.39 -17.20
N THR A 44 -19.59 -47.39 -16.43
CA THR A 44 -19.01 -48.74 -16.45
C THR A 44 -19.06 -49.34 -17.86
N CYS A 45 -17.95 -49.92 -18.31
CA CYS A 45 -17.91 -50.62 -19.59
C CYS A 45 -18.56 -52.02 -19.49
N GLU A 46 -19.11 -52.52 -20.59
CA GLU A 46 -19.73 -53.84 -20.67
C GLU A 46 -18.78 -54.95 -20.22
N TYR A 47 -17.49 -54.80 -20.53
CA TYR A 47 -16.47 -55.76 -20.09
C TYR A 47 -16.35 -55.84 -18.56
N CYS A 48 -16.23 -54.70 -17.86
CA CYS A 48 -16.17 -54.71 -16.40
C CYS A 48 -17.49 -55.15 -15.76
N GLN A 49 -18.61 -54.79 -16.38
CA GLN A 49 -19.95 -55.19 -15.93
C GLN A 49 -20.15 -56.70 -15.99
N ASN A 50 -19.78 -57.35 -17.10
CA ASN A 50 -19.91 -58.80 -17.26
C ASN A 50 -19.01 -59.61 -16.32
N HIS A 51 -17.93 -58.98 -15.83
CA HIS A 51 -17.02 -59.58 -14.87
C HIS A 51 -17.29 -59.16 -13.41
N ASN A 52 -18.36 -58.40 -13.15
CA ASN A 52 -18.72 -57.89 -11.82
C ASN A 52 -17.55 -57.21 -11.08
N GLU A 53 -16.70 -56.47 -11.79
CA GLU A 53 -15.60 -55.73 -11.20
C GLU A 53 -15.77 -54.22 -11.35
N ILE A 54 -15.05 -53.48 -10.50
CA ILE A 54 -15.07 -52.02 -10.47
C ILE A 54 -14.38 -51.45 -11.71
N CYS A 55 -15.10 -50.61 -12.45
CA CYS A 55 -14.58 -49.93 -13.64
C CYS A 55 -13.91 -48.60 -13.27
N VAL A 56 -12.59 -48.62 -13.10
CA VAL A 56 -11.80 -47.41 -12.75
C VAL A 56 -11.21 -46.74 -13.99
N TYR A 57 -11.27 -45.42 -14.02
CA TYR A 57 -10.71 -44.58 -15.07
C TYR A 57 -9.60 -43.68 -14.48
N SER A 58 -8.34 -44.10 -14.58
CA SER A 58 -7.23 -43.21 -14.26
C SER A 58 -7.06 -42.13 -15.33
N GLU A 59 -6.82 -40.90 -14.88
CA GLU A 59 -6.65 -39.76 -15.74
C GLU A 59 -5.36 -39.89 -16.59
N PRO A 60 -5.45 -39.86 -17.93
CA PRO A 60 -4.26 -39.89 -18.77
C PRO A 60 -3.35 -38.69 -18.46
N ASN A 61 -2.05 -38.93 -18.26
CA ASN A 61 -1.06 -37.88 -17.95
C ASN A 61 -1.15 -36.66 -18.87
N PHE A 62 -1.48 -36.86 -20.15
CA PHE A 62 -1.67 -35.78 -21.11
C PHE A 62 -2.79 -34.79 -20.72
N LEU A 63 -3.94 -35.28 -20.24
CA LEU A 63 -5.06 -34.41 -19.85
C LEU A 63 -4.73 -33.60 -18.59
N ARG A 64 -3.98 -34.19 -17.65
CA ARG A 64 -3.47 -33.50 -16.46
C ARG A 64 -2.53 -32.36 -16.86
N ILE A 65 -1.58 -32.64 -17.75
CA ILE A 65 -0.61 -31.64 -18.24
C ILE A 65 -1.34 -30.49 -18.96
N SER A 66 -2.30 -30.79 -19.84
CA SER A 66 -3.07 -29.75 -20.54
C SER A 66 -3.85 -28.83 -19.60
N ARG A 67 -4.43 -29.34 -18.50
CA ARG A 67 -5.10 -28.48 -17.51
C ARG A 67 -4.12 -27.57 -16.79
N ILE A 68 -2.96 -28.11 -16.39
CA ILE A 68 -1.93 -27.33 -15.71
C ILE A 68 -1.44 -26.19 -16.62
N LEU A 69 -1.15 -26.50 -17.89
CA LEU A 69 -0.71 -25.50 -18.87
C LEU A 69 -1.79 -24.43 -19.12
N ASN A 70 -3.06 -24.83 -19.25
CA ASN A 70 -4.15 -23.88 -19.45
C ASN A 70 -4.42 -23.00 -18.21
N ALA A 71 -4.25 -23.54 -17.00
CA ALA A 71 -4.33 -22.76 -15.77
C ALA A 71 -3.18 -21.76 -15.67
N ALA A 72 -1.96 -22.18 -15.98
CA ALA A 72 -0.80 -21.30 -16.02
C ALA A 72 -0.97 -20.16 -17.04
N ALA A 73 -1.47 -20.45 -18.23
CA ALA A 73 -1.73 -19.44 -19.27
C ALA A 73 -2.81 -18.43 -18.85
N LYS A 74 -3.86 -18.86 -18.15
CA LYS A 74 -4.90 -17.95 -17.61
C LYS A 74 -4.36 -17.04 -16.52
N ASN A 75 -3.49 -17.56 -15.65
CA ASN A 75 -2.90 -16.79 -14.57
C ASN A 75 -1.91 -15.74 -15.13
N ALA A 76 -1.08 -16.11 -16.11
CA ALA A 76 -0.18 -15.16 -16.77
C ALA A 76 -0.93 -13.99 -17.43
N ALA A 77 -2.07 -14.25 -18.08
CA ALA A 77 -2.91 -13.21 -18.67
C ALA A 77 -3.61 -12.30 -17.64
N ALA A 78 -3.71 -12.73 -16.38
CA ALA A 78 -4.26 -11.91 -15.30
C ALA A 78 -3.17 -10.98 -14.71
N GLU A 79 -1.93 -11.47 -14.55
CA GLU A 79 -0.79 -10.68 -14.07
C GLU A 79 -0.49 -9.46 -14.96
N GLU A 80 -0.64 -9.59 -16.29
CA GLU A 80 -0.45 -8.47 -17.22
C GLU A 80 -1.45 -7.33 -16.99
N ARG A 81 -2.69 -7.63 -16.55
CA ARG A 81 -3.71 -6.60 -16.25
C ARG A 81 -3.45 -5.90 -14.92
N GLU A 82 -2.92 -6.62 -13.93
CA GLU A 82 -2.56 -6.05 -12.63
C GLU A 82 -1.34 -5.11 -12.70
N SER A 83 -0.47 -5.28 -13.70
CA SER A 83 0.70 -4.42 -13.91
C SER A 83 0.30 -2.98 -14.27
N ASP A 84 -0.68 -2.80 -15.16
CA ASP A 84 -1.16 -1.48 -15.60
C ASP A 84 -1.83 -0.71 -14.45
N ASP A 85 -2.65 -1.40 -13.66
CA ASP A 85 -3.32 -0.82 -12.50
C ASP A 85 -2.31 -0.40 -11.41
N ARG A 86 -1.24 -1.19 -11.22
CA ARG A 86 -0.17 -0.87 -10.27
C ARG A 86 0.62 0.37 -10.68
N GLU A 87 0.92 0.54 -11.97
CA GLU A 87 1.62 1.74 -12.45
C GLU A 87 0.77 3.00 -12.27
N LYS A 88 -0.54 2.91 -12.52
CA LYS A 88 -1.48 4.01 -12.31
C LYS A 88 -1.58 4.43 -10.84
N LEU A 89 -1.66 3.45 -9.93
CA LEU A 89 -1.63 3.68 -8.48
C LEU A 89 -0.33 4.36 -8.04
N GLN A 90 0.81 3.94 -8.58
CA GLN A 90 2.11 4.53 -8.24
C GLN A 90 2.21 6.00 -8.69
N LYS A 91 1.70 6.33 -9.87
CA LYS A 91 1.64 7.73 -10.35
C LYS A 91 0.77 8.60 -9.44
N GLN A 92 -0.38 8.10 -9.00
CA GLN A 92 -1.26 8.82 -8.07
C GLN A 92 -0.59 9.06 -6.72
N LEU A 93 0.15 8.09 -6.18
CA LEU A 93 0.87 8.26 -4.91
C LEU A 93 1.91 9.38 -4.99
N ILE A 94 2.68 9.44 -6.08
CA ILE A 94 3.66 10.50 -6.32
C ILE A 94 2.98 11.87 -6.41
N GLU A 95 1.83 11.96 -7.06
CA GLU A 95 1.07 13.22 -7.18
C GLU A 95 0.54 13.70 -5.81
N TYR A 96 0.03 12.77 -4.99
CA TYR A 96 -0.41 13.10 -3.64
C TYR A 96 0.76 13.53 -2.74
N GLU A 97 1.90 12.85 -2.81
CA GLU A 97 3.11 13.23 -2.07
C GLU A 97 3.58 14.64 -2.41
N ASN A 98 3.63 14.98 -3.71
CA ASN A 98 3.97 16.32 -4.17
C ASN A 98 2.98 17.38 -3.66
N THR A 99 1.69 17.05 -3.61
CA THR A 99 0.65 17.95 -3.11
C THR A 99 0.81 18.20 -1.61
N ILE A 100 1.08 17.14 -0.83
CA ILE A 100 1.33 17.24 0.61
C ILE A 100 2.56 18.13 0.86
N ASN A 101 3.68 17.89 0.17
CA ASN A 101 4.90 18.68 0.32
C ASN A 101 4.66 20.17 0.00
N LYS A 102 3.88 20.47 -1.03
CA LYS A 102 3.50 21.84 -1.40
C LYS A 102 2.67 22.51 -0.31
N LEU A 103 1.65 21.82 0.21
CA LEU A 103 0.78 22.36 1.26
C LEU A 103 1.54 22.58 2.57
N SER A 104 2.40 21.65 2.97
CA SER A 104 3.27 21.79 4.15
C SER A 104 4.17 23.02 4.03
N SER A 105 4.81 23.22 2.88
CA SER A 105 5.65 24.41 2.63
C SER A 105 4.84 25.71 2.74
N GLN A 106 3.61 25.74 2.23
CA GLN A 106 2.74 26.92 2.34
C GLN A 106 2.33 27.22 3.79
N LEU A 107 2.04 26.18 4.59
CA LEU A 107 1.70 26.34 6.00
C LEU A 107 2.89 26.89 6.81
N GLU A 108 4.10 26.42 6.56
CA GLU A 108 5.30 26.95 7.23
C GLU A 108 5.57 28.42 6.90
N ILE A 109 5.39 28.81 5.64
CA ILE A 109 5.56 30.22 5.24
C ILE A 109 4.49 31.07 5.92
N LYS A 110 3.23 30.63 5.88
CA LYS A 110 2.11 31.36 6.48
C LYS A 110 2.27 31.52 7.99
N SER A 111 2.67 30.47 8.71
CA SER A 111 2.88 30.55 10.16
C SER A 111 4.00 31.51 10.53
N LYS A 112 5.12 31.50 9.79
CA LYS A 112 6.23 32.45 9.97
C LYS A 112 5.79 33.89 9.68
N THR A 113 5.02 34.11 8.62
CA THR A 113 4.49 35.43 8.27
C THR A 113 3.52 35.94 9.32
N ASP A 114 2.58 35.12 9.78
CA ASP A 114 1.61 35.50 10.81
C ASP A 114 2.31 35.84 12.12
N GLN A 115 3.30 35.03 12.55
CA GLN A 115 4.09 35.28 13.74
C GLN A 115 4.90 36.59 13.63
N SER A 116 5.53 36.85 12.48
CA SER A 116 6.27 38.10 12.23
C SER A 116 5.34 39.32 12.24
N ASN A 117 4.17 39.23 11.62
CA ASN A 117 3.19 40.31 11.61
C ASN A 117 2.66 40.63 13.02
N THR A 118 2.40 39.61 13.84
CA THR A 118 1.99 39.79 15.23
C THR A 118 3.11 40.44 16.05
N LEU A 119 4.35 39.96 15.94
CA LEU A 119 5.51 40.55 16.64
C LEU A 119 5.72 42.02 16.24
N ASN A 120 5.69 42.34 14.95
CA ASN A 120 5.81 43.72 14.46
C ASN A 120 4.69 44.63 14.98
N SER A 121 3.47 44.10 15.14
CA SER A 121 2.34 44.86 15.67
C SER A 121 2.46 45.12 17.17
N ILE A 122 2.91 44.11 17.92
CA ILE A 122 3.20 44.22 19.36
C ILE A 122 4.34 45.21 19.61
N GLU A 123 5.41 45.15 18.80
CA GLU A 123 6.53 46.08 18.88
C GLU A 123 6.05 47.53 18.70
N LYS A 124 5.27 47.82 17.64
CA LYS A 124 4.68 49.14 17.39
C LYS A 124 3.82 49.67 18.53
N LEU A 125 3.06 48.80 19.19
CA LEU A 125 2.24 49.15 20.36
C LEU A 125 3.13 49.55 21.54
N TYR A 126 4.14 48.76 21.87
CA TYR A 126 5.05 49.09 22.97
C TYR A 126 5.78 50.41 22.74
N ILE A 127 6.26 50.66 21.52
CA ILE A 127 6.91 51.93 21.17
C ILE A 127 5.98 53.10 21.39
N SER A 128 4.73 52.98 20.93
CA SER A 128 3.72 54.03 21.06
C SER A 128 3.37 54.29 22.52
N LEU A 129 3.36 53.24 23.35
CA LEU A 129 3.20 53.37 24.80
C LEU A 129 4.42 54.06 25.42
N PHE A 130 5.65 53.60 25.20
CA PHE A 130 6.85 54.24 25.77
C PHE A 130 7.06 55.70 25.35
N ALA A 131 6.61 56.08 24.15
CA ALA A 131 6.68 57.45 23.66
C ALA A 131 5.67 58.40 24.32
N ASN A 132 4.65 57.88 25.00
CA ASN A 132 3.62 58.71 25.63
C ASN A 132 4.19 59.43 26.87
N SER A 133 4.12 60.77 26.85
CA SER A 133 4.65 61.63 27.91
C SER A 133 3.81 61.65 29.19
N GLN A 134 2.59 61.13 29.15
CA GLN A 134 1.65 61.10 30.28
C GLN A 134 1.79 59.84 31.16
N ILE A 135 2.64 58.89 30.76
CA ILE A 135 2.81 57.63 31.51
C ILE A 135 3.65 57.87 32.75
N SER A 136 3.19 57.36 33.90
CA SER A 136 3.93 57.45 35.16
C SER A 136 5.15 56.52 35.19
N ILE A 137 6.02 56.73 36.17
CA ILE A 137 7.21 55.87 36.41
C ILE A 137 6.78 54.43 36.72
N GLU A 138 5.77 54.25 37.58
CA GLU A 138 5.22 52.94 37.95
C GLU A 138 4.61 52.21 36.73
N GLN A 139 3.86 52.93 35.90
CA GLN A 139 3.30 52.40 34.65
C GLN A 139 4.41 52.02 33.66
N THR A 140 5.51 52.78 33.62
CA THR A 140 6.69 52.46 32.81
C THR A 140 7.39 51.19 33.29
N MET A 141 7.48 50.96 34.61
CA MET A 141 8.00 49.70 35.17
C MET A 141 7.11 48.50 34.83
N ILE A 142 5.79 48.66 34.94
CA ILE A 142 4.83 47.62 34.54
C ILE A 142 4.99 47.30 33.05
N LEU A 143 5.12 48.34 32.21
CA LEU A 143 5.30 48.18 30.76
C LEU A 143 6.61 47.50 30.40
N LYS A 144 7.72 47.80 31.11
CA LYS A 144 9.01 47.10 30.98
C LYS A 144 8.85 45.61 31.28
N LYS A 145 8.21 45.27 32.40
CA LYS A 145 7.97 43.88 32.79
C LYS A 145 7.05 43.13 31.82
N LEU A 146 6.04 43.81 31.27
CA LEU A 146 5.17 43.25 30.22
C LEU A 146 5.95 42.97 28.93
N CYS A 147 6.86 43.86 28.53
CA CYS A 147 7.73 43.65 27.38
C CYS A 147 8.62 42.39 27.56
N GLU A 148 9.18 42.20 28.74
CA GLU A 148 10.00 41.03 29.08
C GLU A 148 9.19 39.73 29.02
N ILE A 149 7.99 39.72 29.63
CA ILE A 149 7.10 38.54 29.65
C ILE A 149 6.62 38.18 28.24
N THR A 150 6.38 39.19 27.39
CA THR A 150 5.88 38.97 26.03
C THR A 150 6.98 38.64 25.02
N HIS A 151 8.26 38.61 25.45
CA HIS A 151 9.43 38.44 24.59
C HIS A 151 9.39 39.35 23.35
N ALA A 152 8.80 40.54 23.49
CA ALA A 152 8.70 41.48 22.39
C ALA A 152 10.12 41.97 22.02
N PRO A 153 10.56 41.84 20.77
CA PRO A 153 11.88 42.27 20.35
C PRO A 153 11.91 43.78 20.18
N ILE A 154 11.87 44.53 21.28
CA ILE A 154 12.02 46.00 21.20
C ILE A 154 13.50 46.30 20.97
N ASN A 155 13.84 46.66 19.74
CA ASN A 155 15.20 47.10 19.43
C ASN A 155 15.42 48.54 19.91
N LEU A 156 15.82 48.68 21.18
CA LEU A 156 16.10 49.95 21.86
C LEU A 156 17.19 50.80 21.20
N ASN A 157 17.97 50.26 20.26
CA ASN A 157 18.96 51.03 19.49
C ASN A 157 18.33 51.85 18.35
N VAL A 158 17.08 51.55 17.97
CA VAL A 158 16.36 52.25 16.90
C VAL A 158 15.53 53.43 17.44
N TYR A 159 15.31 53.50 18.76
CA TYR A 159 14.44 54.50 19.37
C TYR A 159 15.23 55.63 20.02
N GLY A 160 14.72 56.86 19.83
CA GLY A 160 15.40 58.10 20.21
C GLY A 160 15.80 58.18 21.69
N ASN A 161 16.81 59.01 21.96
CA ASN A 161 17.47 59.15 23.27
C ASN A 161 16.49 59.33 24.46
N GLU A 162 15.29 59.85 24.25
CA GLU A 162 14.26 59.98 25.29
C GLU A 162 13.77 58.65 25.87
N ILE A 163 13.48 57.64 25.04
CA ILE A 163 12.99 56.34 25.52
C ILE A 163 14.11 55.58 26.22
N ARG A 164 15.33 55.65 25.67
CA ARG A 164 16.53 55.09 26.28
C ARG A 164 16.80 55.71 27.65
N ASN A 165 16.73 57.04 27.76
CA ASN A 165 16.95 57.73 29.03
C ASN A 165 15.89 57.36 30.08
N LYS A 166 14.60 57.27 29.71
CA LYS A 166 13.54 56.84 30.63
C LYS A 166 13.76 55.41 31.16
N LEU A 167 14.30 54.52 30.33
CA LEU A 167 14.57 53.13 30.72
C LEU A 167 15.87 52.98 31.53
N SER A 168 16.90 53.77 31.25
CA SER A 168 18.15 53.80 32.01
C SER A 168 17.98 54.40 33.42
N ILE A 169 17.10 55.39 33.59
CA ILE A 169 16.77 55.96 34.92
C ILE A 169 16.12 54.89 35.83
N LEU A 170 15.43 53.90 35.27
CA LEU A 170 14.79 52.82 36.03
C LEU A 170 15.75 51.69 36.45
N GLU A 171 16.96 51.64 35.90
CA GLU A 171 17.97 50.63 36.27
C GLU A 171 18.78 51.08 37.49
N THR A 172 18.88 52.39 37.74
CA THR A 172 19.63 52.95 38.87
C THR A 172 18.92 52.84 40.22
N ASP A 173 17.59 52.67 40.24
CA ASP A 173 16.81 52.65 41.49
C ASP A 173 16.70 51.25 42.13
N THR A 174 17.29 50.21 41.53
CA THR A 174 17.28 48.84 42.10
C THR A 174 18.53 48.48 42.90
N VAL A 175 19.57 49.33 42.88
CA VAL A 175 20.86 49.05 43.54
C VAL A 175 20.95 49.69 44.94
N THR A 176 20.13 50.68 45.26
CA THR A 176 20.31 51.51 46.47
C THR A 176 19.58 51.04 47.73
N ASP A 177 18.74 50.00 47.68
CA ASP A 177 17.99 49.52 48.86
C ASP A 177 18.57 48.25 49.54
N GLU A 178 19.57 47.58 48.96
CA GLU A 178 20.21 46.41 49.61
C GLU A 178 21.43 46.74 50.50
N GLU A 179 22.06 47.92 50.38
CA GLU A 179 23.28 48.25 51.14
C GLU A 179 23.07 48.99 52.47
N LYS A 180 21.83 49.15 52.96
CA LYS A 180 21.54 49.81 54.26
C LYS A 180 21.17 48.88 55.42
N ARG A 181 21.39 47.57 55.28
CA ARG A 181 21.12 46.56 56.34
C ARG A 181 22.31 45.64 56.64
N GLN A 182 23.51 46.21 56.77
CA GLN A 182 24.64 45.57 57.47
C GLN A 182 25.24 46.52 58.49
#